data_AF-A0A2M7VXW1-F1
#
_entry.id   AF-A0A2M7VXW1-F1
#
_cell.length_a   1.000
_cell.length_b   1.000
_cell.length_c   1.000
_cell.angle_alpha   90.00
_cell.angle_beta   90.00
_cell.angle_gamma   90.00
#
_symmetry.space_group_name_H-M   'P 1'
#
loop_
_entity.id
_entity.type
_entity.pdbx_description
1 polymer ?
#
loop_
_entity_poly.entity_id
_entity_poly.type
_entity_poly.pdbx_seq_one_letter_code
_entity_poly.pdbx_strand_id
1 'polypeptide(L)'
;MAKGTLIPIGGNEDKGIEKSENYILEFIHDGILSHVVKEAGGTSSKIIVIPTASSIQEEVGKNYLHAFHKLGCENVKVLSINSVEEAESEENIQDLIACNGVMFSGGDQSRIVNFIGNTKFHKILKDRYENEEFV
;
A
#
# COMPACT_ATOMS: atom_id res chain seq x y z
N MET A 1 -13.26 1.17 -18.93
CA MET A 1 -12.08 0.65 -18.19
C MET A 1 -11.83 1.62 -17.05
N ALA A 2 -11.33 1.14 -15.91
CA ALA A 2 -10.94 2.01 -14.80
C ALA A 2 -9.87 3.01 -15.29
N LYS A 3 -9.88 4.24 -14.73
CA LYS A 3 -8.85 5.25 -15.06
C LYS A 3 -7.54 5.02 -14.30
N GLY A 4 -7.63 4.45 -13.09
CA GLY A 4 -6.48 4.13 -12.27
C GLY A 4 -5.73 2.89 -12.75
N THR A 5 -4.50 2.76 -12.28
CA THR A 5 -3.60 1.65 -12.57
C THR A 5 -3.61 0.66 -11.41
N LEU A 6 -4.01 -0.59 -11.65
CA LEU A 6 -3.86 -1.66 -10.65
C LEU A 6 -2.61 -2.47 -10.97
N ILE A 7 -1.64 -2.50 -10.05
CA ILE A 7 -0.40 -3.28 -10.20
C ILE A 7 -0.49 -4.53 -9.30
N PRO A 8 -0.87 -5.71 -9.83
CA PRO A 8 -0.85 -6.94 -9.06
C PRO A 8 0.61 -7.38 -8.84
N ILE A 9 1.10 -7.21 -7.62
CA ILE A 9 2.43 -7.68 -7.22
C ILE A 9 2.26 -9.08 -6.63
N GLY A 10 2.65 -10.09 -7.40
CA GLY A 10 2.66 -11.47 -6.93
C GLY A 10 3.59 -11.62 -5.73
N GLY A 11 3.09 -12.26 -4.67
CA GLY A 11 3.93 -12.74 -3.57
C GLY A 11 4.75 -13.94 -4.04
N ASN A 12 5.84 -14.24 -3.34
CA ASN A 12 6.55 -15.51 -3.54
C ASN A 12 5.76 -16.61 -2.81
N GLU A 13 4.66 -17.04 -3.44
CA GLU A 13 3.81 -18.12 -2.97
C GLU A 13 4.65 -19.37 -2.74
N ASP A 14 4.78 -19.70 -1.46
CA ASP A 14 5.27 -20.93 -0.85
C ASP A 14 6.25 -21.78 -1.68
N LYS A 15 7.56 -21.54 -1.47
CA LYS A 15 8.64 -22.45 -1.89
C LYS A 15 9.21 -23.25 -0.71
N GLY A 16 8.42 -23.55 0.32
CA GLY A 16 8.82 -24.48 1.40
C GLY A 16 9.91 -23.94 2.33
N ILE A 17 10.02 -22.63 2.47
CA ILE A 17 10.91 -21.97 3.43
C ILE A 17 10.08 -20.88 4.08
N GLU A 18 9.90 -20.93 5.41
CA GLU A 18 9.33 -19.83 6.22
C GLU A 18 10.22 -18.59 6.06
N LYS A 19 10.05 -17.85 4.98
CA LYS A 19 10.71 -16.57 4.79
C LYS A 19 9.88 -15.51 5.50
N SER A 20 10.51 -14.83 6.46
CA SER A 20 9.87 -13.72 7.18
C SER A 20 9.46 -12.60 6.20
N GLU A 21 8.46 -11.81 6.57
CA GLU A 21 7.96 -10.72 5.72
C GLU A 21 9.09 -9.72 5.34
N ASN A 22 10.14 -9.60 6.16
CA ASN A 22 11.35 -8.82 5.85
C ASN A 22 12.15 -9.35 4.66
N TYR A 23 12.28 -10.68 4.52
CA TYR A 23 12.95 -11.29 3.37
C TYR A 23 12.19 -11.03 2.06
N ILE A 24 10.86 -10.85 2.13
CA ILE A 24 10.04 -10.53 0.97
C ILE A 24 10.33 -9.10 0.51
N LEU A 25 10.47 -8.17 1.45
CA LEU A 25 10.81 -6.77 1.16
C LEU A 25 12.20 -6.60 0.54
N GLU A 26 13.18 -7.40 0.97
CA GLU A 26 14.48 -7.47 0.29
C GLU A 26 14.37 -7.99 -1.16
N PHE A 27 13.35 -8.79 -1.47
CA PHE A 27 13.13 -9.36 -2.79
C PHE A 27 12.24 -8.50 -3.71
N ILE A 28 11.40 -7.60 -3.15
CA ILE A 28 10.71 -6.58 -3.93
C ILE A 28 11.78 -5.58 -4.39
N HIS A 29 12.43 -5.95 -5.49
CA HIS A 29 13.53 -5.23 -6.11
C HIS A 29 13.10 -3.78 -6.41
N ASP A 30 14.08 -2.87 -6.47
CA ASP A 30 13.92 -1.48 -6.92
C ASP A 30 13.07 -1.37 -8.20
N GLY A 31 13.03 -2.39 -9.05
CA GLY A 31 12.26 -2.39 -10.29
C GLY A 31 10.75 -2.27 -10.08
N ILE A 32 10.15 -3.03 -9.16
CA ILE A 32 8.70 -3.01 -8.94
C ILE A 32 8.30 -1.72 -8.22
N LEU A 33 9.03 -1.35 -7.17
CA LEU A 33 8.75 -0.10 -6.46
C LEU A 33 9.04 1.13 -7.32
N SER A 34 10.05 1.11 -8.19
CA SER A 34 10.29 2.18 -9.18
C SER A 34 9.13 2.29 -10.16
N HIS A 35 8.52 1.17 -10.55
CA HIS A 35 7.32 1.20 -11.37
C HIS A 35 6.15 1.83 -10.61
N VAL A 36 5.92 1.47 -9.35
CA VAL A 36 4.89 2.12 -8.50
C VAL A 36 5.13 3.63 -8.40
N VAL A 37 6.36 4.06 -8.12
CA VAL A 37 6.72 5.50 -8.05
C VAL A 37 6.42 6.20 -9.38
N LYS A 38 6.78 5.56 -10.51
CA LYS A 38 6.53 6.12 -11.84
C LYS A 38 5.03 6.28 -12.12
N GLU A 39 4.23 5.24 -11.85
CA GLU A 39 2.78 5.27 -12.06
C GLU A 39 2.07 6.23 -11.10
N ALA A 40 2.61 6.45 -9.90
CA ALA A 40 2.12 7.43 -8.94
C ALA A 40 2.42 8.90 -9.34
N GLY A 41 3.14 9.14 -10.44
CA GLY A 41 3.52 10.49 -10.90
C GLY A 41 4.96 10.90 -10.58
N GLY A 42 5.83 9.94 -10.24
CA GLY A 42 7.26 10.15 -10.03
C GLY A 42 7.64 10.41 -8.57
N THR A 43 8.87 10.89 -8.35
CA THR A 43 9.46 11.05 -7.00
C THR A 43 8.79 12.10 -6.12
N SER A 44 8.00 13.00 -6.71
CA SER A 44 7.18 13.97 -5.95
C SER A 44 5.82 13.43 -5.51
N SER A 45 5.48 12.19 -5.88
CA SER A 45 4.20 11.58 -5.56
C SER A 45 4.03 11.35 -4.06
N LYS A 46 2.78 11.47 -3.58
CA LYS A 46 2.39 11.08 -2.24
C LYS A 46 1.91 9.63 -2.26
N ILE A 47 2.64 8.71 -1.63
CA ILE A 47 2.27 7.29 -1.58
C ILE A 47 1.86 6.92 -0.16
N ILE A 48 0.78 6.15 -0.04
CA ILE A 48 0.37 5.55 1.24
C ILE A 48 0.70 4.06 1.21
N VAL A 49 1.36 3.58 2.26
CA VAL A 49 1.61 2.15 2.48
C VAL A 49 0.67 1.65 3.57
N ILE A 50 -0.09 0.61 3.28
CA ILE A 50 -1.06 -0.01 4.20
C ILE A 50 -0.56 -1.41 4.57
N PRO A 51 0.12 -1.57 5.71
CA PRO A 51 0.65 -2.84 6.14
C PRO A 51 -0.38 -3.72 6.88
N THR A 52 -1.68 -3.44 6.80
CA THR A 52 -2.73 -4.11 7.59
C THR A 52 -2.68 -5.65 7.54
N ALA A 53 -2.33 -6.24 6.41
CA ALA A 53 -2.21 -7.69 6.26
C ALA A 53 -1.02 -8.29 7.06
N SER A 54 0.03 -7.51 7.27
CA SER A 54 1.26 -7.94 7.92
C SER A 54 1.08 -8.22 9.40
N SER A 55 1.73 -9.27 9.89
CA SER A 55 1.82 -9.58 11.33
C SER A 55 2.82 -8.67 12.07
N ILE A 56 3.78 -8.08 11.33
CA ILE A 56 4.84 -7.18 11.82
C ILE A 56 4.76 -5.81 11.13
N GLN A 57 3.59 -5.17 11.21
CA GLN A 57 3.24 -3.96 10.45
C GLN A 57 4.25 -2.81 10.59
N GLU A 58 4.79 -2.59 11.79
CA GLU A 58 5.75 -1.51 12.05
C GLU A 58 7.05 -1.72 11.28
N GLU A 59 7.56 -2.95 11.24
CA GLU A 59 8.80 -3.29 10.55
C GLU A 59 8.61 -3.22 9.03
N VAL A 60 7.51 -3.82 8.54
CA VAL A 60 7.15 -3.77 7.11
C VAL A 60 6.95 -2.32 6.64
N GLY A 61 6.27 -1.50 7.43
CA GLY A 61 6.09 -0.07 7.14
C GLY A 61 7.42 0.67 7.05
N LYS A 62 8.33 0.47 8.01
CA LYS A 62 9.68 1.07 8.00
C LYS A 62 10.50 0.65 6.78
N ASN A 63 10.41 -0.62 6.40
CA ASN A 63 11.12 -1.15 5.24
C ASN A 63 10.62 -0.53 3.93
N TYR A 64 9.30 -0.38 3.75
CA TYR A 64 8.75 0.32 2.58
C TYR A 64 9.12 1.80 2.56
N LEU A 65 9.05 2.49 3.70
CA LEU A 65 9.50 3.89 3.81
C LEU A 65 10.95 4.02 3.30
N HIS A 66 11.86 3.20 3.84
CA HIS A 66 13.26 3.19 3.43
C HIS A 66 13.45 2.87 1.95
N ALA A 67 12.70 1.91 1.41
CA ALA A 67 12.79 1.52 0.01
C ALA A 67 12.32 2.64 -0.92
N PHE A 68 11.17 3.28 -0.66
CA PHE A 68 10.71 4.42 -1.45
C PHE A 68 11.63 5.64 -1.33
N HIS A 69 12.20 5.89 -0.14
CA HIS A 69 13.19 6.95 0.07
C HIS A 69 14.45 6.73 -0.78
N LYS A 70 14.95 5.50 -0.89
CA LYS A 70 16.07 5.16 -1.79
C LYS A 70 15.77 5.43 -3.26
N LEU A 71 14.51 5.37 -3.66
CA LEU A 71 14.05 5.71 -5.00
C LEU A 71 13.80 7.23 -5.19
N GLY A 72 14.07 8.04 -4.16
CA GLY A 72 13.86 9.49 -4.17
C GLY A 72 12.42 9.92 -3.90
N CYS A 73 11.52 8.99 -3.59
CA CYS A 73 10.12 9.29 -3.26
C CYS A 73 9.97 9.43 -1.74
N GLU A 74 10.09 10.66 -1.24
CA GLU A 74 10.14 10.91 0.22
C GLU A 74 8.75 11.11 0.86
N ASN A 75 7.74 11.49 0.07
CA ASN A 75 6.38 11.76 0.56
C ASN A 75 5.59 10.46 0.71
N VAL A 76 6.01 9.63 1.65
CA VAL A 76 5.40 8.33 1.93
C VAL A 76 4.84 8.30 3.34
N LYS A 77 3.56 7.94 3.48
CA LYS A 77 2.90 7.76 4.79
C LYS A 77 2.55 6.29 4.99
N VAL A 78 2.82 5.75 6.17
CA VAL A 78 2.36 4.42 6.57
C VAL A 78 1.04 4.58 7.32
N LEU A 79 -0.01 3.90 6.87
CA LEU A 79 -1.32 3.86 7.52
C LEU A 79 -1.65 2.43 7.94
N SER A 80 -1.44 2.13 9.21
CA SER A 80 -1.76 0.83 9.82
C SER A 80 -3.21 0.81 10.30
N ILE A 81 -4.14 0.46 9.41
CA ILE A 81 -5.57 0.37 9.74
C ILE A 81 -5.84 -0.99 10.40
N ASN A 82 -6.16 -0.98 11.69
CA ASN A 82 -6.37 -2.15 12.55
C ASN A 82 -7.79 -2.25 13.12
N SER A 83 -8.67 -1.33 12.76
CA SER A 83 -10.10 -1.39 13.10
C SER A 83 -10.96 -0.71 12.03
N VAL A 84 -12.26 -0.96 12.07
CA VAL A 84 -13.23 -0.29 11.18
C VAL A 84 -13.31 1.20 11.51
N GLU A 85 -13.20 1.58 12.79
CA GLU A 85 -13.21 2.98 13.23
C GLU A 85 -12.04 3.77 12.64
N GLU A 86 -10.86 3.15 12.52
CA GLU A 86 -9.71 3.78 11.87
C GLU A 86 -9.93 3.96 10.36
N ALA A 87 -10.57 2.99 9.69
CA ALA A 87 -10.95 3.11 8.28
C ALA A 87 -12.05 4.17 8.06
N GLU A 88 -12.91 4.40 9.05
CA GLU A 88 -13.94 5.45 9.01
C GLU A 88 -13.43 6.81 9.50
N SER A 89 -12.20 6.89 10.00
CA SER A 89 -11.65 8.13 10.55
C SER A 89 -11.40 9.17 9.46
N GLU A 90 -11.80 10.41 9.75
CA GLU A 90 -11.68 11.50 8.77
C GLU A 90 -10.20 11.79 8.45
N GLU A 91 -9.27 11.61 9.39
CA GLU A 91 -7.84 11.77 9.14
C GLU A 91 -7.34 10.83 8.03
N ASN A 92 -7.59 9.52 8.17
CA ASN A 92 -7.16 8.53 7.18
C ASN A 92 -7.84 8.73 5.83
N ILE A 93 -9.10 9.17 5.83
CA ILE A 93 -9.84 9.51 4.62
C ILE A 93 -9.24 10.71 3.91
N GLN A 94 -8.86 11.77 4.63
CA GLN A 94 -8.21 12.94 4.03
C GLN A 94 -6.84 12.59 3.45
N ASP A 95 -6.08 11.72 4.12
CA ASP A 95 -4.84 11.21 3.55
C ASP A 95 -5.07 10.41 2.27
N LEU A 96 -6.06 9.52 2.27
CA LEU A 96 -6.45 8.75 1.09
C LEU A 96 -6.87 9.66 -0.05
N ILE A 97 -7.61 10.75 0.18
CA ILE A 97 -8.02 11.69 -0.87
C ILE A 97 -6.80 12.43 -1.45
N ALA A 98 -5.81 12.76 -0.61
CA ALA A 98 -4.67 13.59 -0.99
C ALA A 98 -3.51 12.80 -1.63
N CYS A 99 -3.50 11.46 -1.58
CA CYS A 99 -2.38 10.67 -2.11
C CYS A 99 -2.50 10.40 -3.62
N ASN A 100 -1.37 10.10 -4.27
CA ASN A 100 -1.32 9.68 -5.66
C ASN A 100 -1.37 8.16 -5.83
N GLY A 101 -1.02 7.41 -4.78
CA GLY A 101 -1.15 5.95 -4.81
C GLY A 101 -1.22 5.29 -3.44
N VAL A 102 -1.73 4.06 -3.44
CA VAL A 102 -1.84 3.18 -2.27
C VAL A 102 -1.18 1.84 -2.56
N MET A 103 -0.26 1.44 -1.68
CA MET A 103 0.36 0.12 -1.70
C MET A 103 -0.07 -0.69 -0.49
N PHE A 104 -0.70 -1.85 -0.71
CA PHE A 104 -0.92 -2.83 0.34
C PHE A 104 0.30 -3.75 0.47
N SER A 105 0.75 -4.01 1.70
CA SER A 105 1.77 -5.05 1.93
C SER A 105 1.17 -6.45 1.79
N GLY A 106 2.05 -7.46 1.71
CA GLY A 106 1.67 -8.86 1.88
C GLY A 106 1.31 -9.20 3.33
N GLY A 107 0.78 -10.41 3.52
CA GLY A 107 0.35 -10.98 4.81
C GLY A 107 -1.02 -11.65 4.69
N ASP A 108 -1.81 -11.63 5.77
CA ASP A 108 -3.18 -12.15 5.78
C ASP A 108 -4.16 -11.15 5.17
N GLN A 109 -4.61 -11.42 3.94
CA GLN A 109 -5.56 -10.56 3.23
C GLN A 109 -6.93 -10.48 3.94
N SER A 110 -7.28 -11.45 4.77
CA SER A 110 -8.53 -11.44 5.53
C SER A 110 -8.59 -10.23 6.47
N ARG A 111 -7.45 -9.78 7.01
CA ARG A 111 -7.38 -8.58 7.86
C ARG A 111 -7.73 -7.31 7.10
N ILE A 112 -7.28 -7.18 5.85
CA ILE A 112 -7.65 -6.06 4.98
C ILE A 112 -9.17 -6.06 4.77
N VAL A 113 -9.74 -7.21 4.42
CA VAL A 113 -11.19 -7.34 4.19
C VAL A 113 -11.98 -7.01 5.47
N ASN A 114 -11.53 -7.49 6.63
CA ASN A 114 -12.23 -7.31 7.91
C ASN A 114 -12.23 -5.85 8.39
N PHE A 115 -11.12 -5.12 8.22
CA PHE A 115 -11.01 -3.75 8.75
C PHE A 115 -11.34 -2.67 7.73
N ILE A 116 -11.02 -2.89 6.45
CA ILE A 116 -11.18 -1.89 5.39
C ILE A 116 -12.39 -2.20 4.52
N GLY A 117 -12.76 -3.47 4.35
CA GLY A 117 -13.89 -3.87 3.52
C GLY A 117 -15.20 -3.17 3.87
N ASN A 118 -15.94 -2.74 2.85
CA ASN A 118 -17.23 -2.05 2.95
C ASN A 118 -17.26 -0.69 3.70
N THR A 119 -16.11 -0.19 4.18
CA THR A 119 -15.99 1.10 4.86
C THR A 119 -16.01 2.29 3.90
N LYS A 120 -16.09 3.52 4.43
CA LYS A 120 -15.87 4.75 3.66
C LYS A 120 -14.50 4.78 2.98
N PHE A 121 -13.44 4.31 3.65
CA PHE A 121 -12.11 4.18 3.05
C PHE A 121 -12.14 3.32 1.78
N HIS A 122 -12.74 2.11 1.85
CA HIS A 122 -12.83 1.21 0.70
C HIS A 122 -13.66 1.80 -0.45
N LYS A 123 -14.77 2.47 -0.13
CA LYS A 123 -15.62 3.12 -1.16
C LYS A 123 -14.85 4.22 -1.90
N ILE A 124 -14.11 5.07 -1.16
CA ILE A 124 -13.28 6.12 -1.77
C ILE A 124 -12.14 5.50 -2.56
N LEU A 125 -11.41 4.53 -2.01
CA LEU A 125 -10.32 3.85 -2.71
C LEU A 125 -10.79 3.27 -4.06
N LYS A 126 -11.95 2.61 -4.06
CA LYS A 126 -12.56 2.06 -5.27
C LYS A 126 -12.96 3.15 -6.26
N ASP A 127 -13.62 4.20 -5.79
CA ASP A 127 -14.04 5.32 -6.64
C ASP A 127 -12.83 6.01 -7.31
N ARG A 128 -11.75 6.26 -6.55
CA ARG A 128 -10.50 6.82 -7.06
C ARG A 128 -9.87 5.92 -8.13
N TYR A 129 -9.79 4.61 -7.88
CA TYR A 129 -9.32 3.66 -8.89
C TYR A 129 -10.18 3.68 -10.17
N GLU A 130 -11.50 3.76 -10.04
CA GLU A 130 -12.40 3.77 -11.21
C GLU A 130 -12.32 5.10 -11.99
N ASN A 131 -12.16 6.23 -11.30
CA ASN A 131 -12.46 7.56 -11.84
C ASN A 131 -11.28 8.55 -11.91
N GLU A 132 -10.11 8.26 -11.32
CA GLU A 132 -8.94 9.15 -11.26
C GLU A 132 -7.67 8.51 -11.83
N GLU A 133 -6.66 9.34 -12.15
CA GLU A 133 -5.28 8.87 -12.37
C GLU A 133 -4.65 8.58 -11.00
N PHE A 134 -4.84 7.33 -10.56
CA PHE A 134 -4.49 6.83 -9.22
C PHE A 134 -3.91 5.42 -9.34
N VAL A 135 -2.92 5.07 -8.51
CA VAL A 135 -2.27 3.75 -8.50
C VAL A 135 -2.46 2.97 -7.20
#